data_AF-A0A2N5A4A3-F1
#
_entry.id   AF-A0A2N5A4A3-F1
#
_cell.length_a   1.000
_cell.length_b   1.000
_cell.length_c   1.000
_cell.angle_alpha   90.00
_cell.angle_beta   90.00
_cell.angle_gamma   90.00
#
_symmetry.space_group_name_H-M   'P 1'
#
loop_
_entity.id
_entity.type
_entity.pdbx_description
1 polymer ?
#
loop_
_entity_poly.entity_id
_entity_poly.type
_entity_poly.pdbx_seq_one_letter_code
_entity_poly.pdbx_strand_id
1 'polypeptide(L)'
;MMKLKDKMTPAELADCLGLARQTINRWVRQQKWRTEAIPGVKGGRARLVVIDKPVLEFLTNAPARRHLFTDNHLAESPGAYLVNEADVV
;
A
#
# COMPACT_ATOMS: atom_id res chain seq x y z
N MET A 1 15.80 0.27 -19.39
CA MET A 1 15.60 -0.62 -18.23
C MET A 1 15.49 0.23 -16.98
N MET A 2 14.35 0.20 -16.31
CA MET A 2 14.18 0.86 -15.01
C MET A 2 15.05 0.12 -13.99
N LYS A 3 16.17 0.73 -13.59
CA LYS A 3 17.00 0.24 -12.49
C LYS A 3 16.29 0.62 -11.19
N LEU A 4 15.54 -0.31 -10.61
CA LEU A 4 15.06 -0.17 -9.24
C LEU A 4 16.28 -0.13 -8.31
N LYS A 5 16.27 0.79 -7.33
CA LYS A 5 17.31 0.88 -6.31
C LYS A 5 17.25 -0.36 -5.42
N ASP A 6 18.38 -0.82 -4.88
CA ASP A 6 18.44 -1.99 -3.98
C ASP A 6 17.56 -1.85 -2.74
N LYS A 7 17.30 -0.60 -2.32
CA LYS A 7 16.38 -0.28 -1.24
C LYS A 7 15.58 0.98 -1.59
N MET A 8 14.28 0.94 -1.36
CA MET A 8 13.38 2.00 -1.78
C MET A 8 12.21 2.14 -0.81
N THR A 9 11.70 3.35 -0.63
CA THR A 9 10.52 3.54 0.22
C THR A 9 9.27 2.97 -0.47
N PRO A 10 8.24 2.53 0.29
CA PRO A 10 6.96 2.13 -0.28
C PRO A 10 6.33 3.23 -1.16
N ALA A 11 6.62 4.50 -0.85
CA ALA A 11 6.17 5.64 -1.63
C ALA A 11 6.87 5.70 -3.00
N GLU A 12 8.20 5.64 -3.01
CA GLU A 12 8.96 5.63 -4.27
C GLU A 12 8.61 4.39 -5.12
N LEU A 13 8.39 3.21 -4.51
CA LEU A 13 7.93 2.00 -5.22
C LEU A 13 6.58 2.19 -5.88
N ALA A 14 5.65 2.82 -5.15
CA ALA A 14 4.34 3.16 -5.67
C ALA A 14 4.47 4.11 -6.88
N ASP A 15 5.29 5.15 -6.77
CA ASP A 15 5.50 6.13 -7.85
C ASP A 15 6.19 5.49 -9.08
N CYS A 16 7.16 4.59 -8.88
CA CYS A 16 7.84 3.89 -9.97
C CYS A 16 6.94 2.88 -10.70
N LEU A 17 6.00 2.26 -10.00
CA LEU A 17 5.08 1.27 -10.54
C LEU A 17 3.75 1.89 -11.00
N GLY A 18 3.50 3.17 -10.70
CA GLY A 18 2.21 3.82 -10.93
C GLY A 18 1.08 3.25 -10.07
N LEU A 19 1.40 2.71 -8.88
CA LEU A 19 0.47 2.07 -7.96
C LEU A 19 0.15 2.96 -6.77
N ALA A 20 -0.93 2.64 -6.04
CA ALA A 20 -1.20 3.27 -4.75
C ALA A 20 -0.24 2.75 -3.66
N ARG A 21 0.20 3.64 -2.77
CA ARG A 21 1.05 3.29 -1.60
C ARG A 21 0.43 2.18 -0.73
N GLN A 22 -0.89 2.13 -0.65
CA GLN A 22 -1.63 1.10 0.10
C GLN A 22 -1.43 -0.29 -0.48
N THR A 23 -1.37 -0.42 -1.81
CA THR A 23 -1.12 -1.69 -2.50
C THR A 23 0.26 -2.23 -2.15
N ILE A 24 1.28 -1.36 -2.18
CA ILE A 24 2.64 -1.73 -1.78
C ILE A 24 2.68 -2.12 -0.30
N ASN A 25 2.05 -1.35 0.59
CA ASN A 25 1.98 -1.69 2.01
C ASN A 25 1.26 -3.03 2.27
N ARG A 26 0.21 -3.33 1.49
CA ARG A 26 -0.50 -4.61 1.54
C ARG A 26 0.43 -5.75 1.14
N TRP A 27 1.14 -5.62 0.02
CA TRP A 27 2.09 -6.64 -0.44
C TRP A 27 3.26 -6.83 0.51
N VAL A 28 3.83 -5.75 1.05
CA VAL A 28 4.88 -5.81 2.07
C VAL A 28 4.45 -6.68 3.26
N ARG A 29 3.19 -6.57 3.70
CA ARG A 29 2.64 -7.41 4.78
C ARG A 29 2.36 -8.85 4.33
N GLN A 30 1.72 -9.03 3.19
CA GLN A 30 1.32 -10.36 2.69
C GLN A 30 2.52 -11.24 2.35
N GLN A 31 3.49 -10.66 1.66
CA GLN A 31 4.71 -11.33 1.22
C GLN A 31 5.83 -11.24 2.28
N LYS A 32 5.56 -10.59 3.41
CA LYS A 32 6.51 -10.37 4.53
C LYS A 32 7.87 -9.86 4.02
N TRP A 33 7.84 -8.87 3.14
CA TRP A 33 9.06 -8.32 2.55
C TRP A 33 9.99 -7.74 3.61
N ARG A 34 11.30 -7.86 3.37
CA ARG A 34 12.30 -7.33 4.27
C ARG A 34 12.22 -5.80 4.28
N THR A 35 12.05 -5.24 5.48
CA THR A 35 12.00 -3.81 5.68
C THR A 35 13.03 -3.36 6.70
N GLU A 36 13.65 -2.22 6.45
CA GLU A 36 14.59 -1.57 7.35
C GLU A 36 13.96 -0.29 7.89
N ALA A 37 14.15 0.00 9.18
CA ALA A 37 13.70 1.25 9.76
C ALA A 37 14.62 2.39 9.30
N ILE A 38 14.03 3.54 8.96
CA ILE A 38 14.82 4.72 8.60
C ILE A 38 15.17 5.48 9.89
N PRO A 39 16.47 5.59 10.26
CA PRO A 39 16.86 6.32 11.46
C PRO A 39 16.56 7.81 11.30
N GLY A 40 16.07 8.46 12.35
CA GLY A 40 15.81 9.91 12.37
C GLY A 40 14.42 10.35 11.91
N VAL A 41 13.52 9.42 11.56
CA VAL A 41 12.12 9.79 11.26
C VAL A 41 11.34 10.00 12.56
N LYS A 42 10.80 11.23 12.72
CA LYS A 42 9.93 11.61 13.84
C LYS A 42 8.71 10.68 13.89
N GLY A 43 8.71 9.76 14.86
CA GLY A 43 7.66 8.75 15.06
C GLY A 43 8.00 7.32 14.59
N GLY A 44 9.15 7.07 13.96
CA GLY A 44 9.68 5.71 13.71
C GLY A 44 8.85 4.81 12.79
N ARG A 45 7.84 5.35 12.08
CA ARG A 45 6.92 4.56 11.24
C ARG A 45 7.43 4.33 9.82
N ALA A 46 8.40 5.13 9.38
CA ALA A 46 8.95 5.02 8.03
C ALA A 46 9.88 3.79 7.91
N ARG A 47 9.65 3.03 6.85
CA ARG A 47 10.39 1.82 6.54
C ARG A 47 10.86 1.88 5.09
N LEU A 48 12.07 1.39 4.86
CA LEU A 48 12.66 1.19 3.55
C LEU A 48 12.45 -0.29 3.20
N VAL A 49 11.86 -0.57 2.04
CA VAL A 49 11.69 -1.94 1.54
C VAL A 49 12.96 -2.33 0.81
N VAL A 50 13.53 -3.48 1.14
CA VAL A 50 14.66 -4.04 0.42
C VAL A 50 14.14 -4.72 -0.84
N ILE A 51 14.64 -4.31 -2.01
CA ILE A 51 14.21 -4.82 -3.31
C ILE A 51 15.07 -6.03 -3.67
N ASP A 52 14.80 -7.15 -3.01
CA ASP A 52 15.47 -8.41 -3.30
C ASP A 52 14.90 -9.08 -4.58
N LYS A 53 15.60 -10.10 -5.09
CA LYS A 53 15.13 -10.93 -6.21
C LYS A 53 13.68 -11.43 -6.09
N PRO A 54 13.20 -11.97 -4.94
CA PRO A 54 11.80 -12.37 -4.80
C PRO A 54 10.81 -11.21 -4.92
N VAL A 55 11.20 -9.99 -4.52
CA VAL A 55 10.37 -8.80 -4.70
C VAL A 55 10.24 -8.46 -6.18
N LEU A 56 11.36 -8.49 -6.91
CA LEU A 56 11.37 -8.25 -8.36
C LEU A 56 10.60 -9.32 -9.14
N GLU A 57 10.78 -10.59 -8.80
CA GLU A 57 10.03 -11.70 -9.39
C GLU A 57 8.54 -11.59 -9.08
N PHE A 58 8.17 -11.25 -7.84
CA PHE A 58 6.78 -10.99 -7.49
C PHE A 58 6.23 -9.81 -8.29
N LEU A 59 6.95 -8.70 -8.41
CA LEU A 59 6.50 -7.53 -9.17
C LEU A 59 6.37 -7.83 -10.68
N THR A 60 7.25 -8.66 -11.23
CA THR A 60 7.23 -9.08 -12.63
C THR A 60 6.05 -10.04 -12.91
N ASN A 61 5.76 -10.92 -11.95
CA ASN A 61 4.65 -11.88 -12.01
C ASN A 61 3.34 -11.32 -11.43
N ALA A 62 3.38 -10.12 -10.82
CA ALA A 62 2.27 -9.60 -10.05
C ALA A 62 1.06 -9.43 -10.97
N PRO A 63 -0.14 -9.80 -10.52
CA PRO A 63 -1.39 -9.61 -11.26
C PRO A 63 -1.82 -8.13 -11.32
N ALA A 64 -0.88 -7.18 -11.22
CA ALA A 64 -1.09 -5.73 -11.26
C ALA A 64 -1.82 -5.24 -12.52
N ARG A 65 -2.11 -6.11 -13.50
CA ARG A 65 -2.95 -5.79 -14.65
C ARG A 65 -4.45 -6.05 -14.44
N ARG A 66 -4.88 -6.82 -13.41
CA ARG A 66 -6.29 -7.30 -13.32
C ARG A 66 -7.14 -6.74 -12.18
N HIS A 67 -6.57 -6.34 -11.04
CA HIS A 67 -7.37 -5.92 -9.86
C HIS A 67 -7.16 -4.47 -9.42
N LEU A 68 -6.56 -3.62 -10.26
CA LEU A 68 -6.31 -2.20 -9.96
C LEU A 68 -7.55 -1.37 -9.62
N PHE A 69 -8.76 -1.86 -9.94
CA PHE A 69 -10.00 -1.09 -9.81
C PHE A 69 -10.88 -1.46 -8.62
N THR A 70 -10.69 -2.61 -7.96
CA THR A 70 -11.74 -3.14 -7.07
C THR A 70 -11.54 -2.80 -5.58
N ASP A 71 -10.29 -2.67 -5.11
CA ASP A 71 -10.00 -2.46 -3.68
C ASP A 71 -9.92 -0.98 -3.24
N ASN A 72 -9.88 -0.02 -4.18
CA ASN A 72 -9.77 1.41 -3.84
C ASN A 72 -11.10 2.03 -3.34
N HIS A 73 -12.23 1.32 -3.40
CA HIS A 73 -13.57 1.86 -3.13
C HIS A 73 -14.22 1.38 -1.81
N LEU A 74 -13.48 0.78 -0.87
CA LEU A 74 -14.06 0.26 0.38
C LEU A 74 -13.80 1.12 1.64
N ALA A 75 -13.33 2.36 1.46
CA ALA A 75 -13.00 3.25 2.58
C ALA A 75 -14.00 4.40 2.81
N GLU A 76 -15.23 4.29 2.31
CA GLU A 76 -16.36 5.08 2.84
C GLU A 76 -17.54 4.14 3.07
N SER A 77 -17.69 3.70 4.32
CA SER A 77 -19.05 3.54 4.86
C SER A 77 -19.37 4.91 5.46
N PRO A 78 -20.20 5.76 4.82
CA PRO A 78 -20.78 6.87 5.55
C PRO A 78 -21.65 6.21 6.61
N GLY A 79 -21.15 6.20 7.85
CA GLY A 79 -21.94 5.81 9.01
C GLY A 79 -23.25 6.57 8.91
N ALA A 80 -24.34 5.83 8.76
CA ALA A 80 -25.68 6.37 8.72
C ALA A 80 -25.91 7.08 10.06
N TYR A 81 -25.65 8.38 10.11
CA TYR A 81 -26.01 9.22 11.23
C TYR A 81 -27.54 9.35 11.25
N LEU A 82 -28.15 8.55 12.12
CA LEU A 82 -29.39 8.75 12.88
C LEU A 82 -30.47 9.66 12.27
N VAL A 83 -31.61 9.05 11.91
CA VAL A 83 -32.91 9.66 12.18
C VAL A 83 -33.67 8.67 13.06
N ASN A 84 -33.66 8.91 14.38
CA ASN A 84 -34.68 8.33 15.24
C ASN A 84 -35.95 9.13 14.96
N GLU A 85 -36.92 8.49 14.32
CA GLU A 85 -38.29 8.98 14.16
C GLU A 85 -39.04 8.90 15.51
N ALA A 86 -38.47 9.54 16.54
CA ALA A 86 -39.27 10.00 17.66
C ALA A 86 -39.85 11.36 17.25
N ASP A 87 -41.15 11.53 17.47
CA ASP A 87 -41.93 12.77 17.29
C ASP A 87 -42.61 12.99 15.92
N VAL A 88 -43.52 12.07 15.56
CA VAL A 88 -44.76 12.47 14.87
C VAL A 88 -45.94 12.09 15.76
N VAL A 89 -46.43 13.08 16.52
CA VAL A 89 -47.75 13.10 17.15
C VAL A 89 -48.76 13.69 16.16
#